data_AF-A0A2V9MJT4-F1
#
_entry.id   AF-A0A2V9MJT4-F1
#
_cell.length_a   1.000
_cell.length_b   1.000
_cell.length_c   1.000
_cell.angle_alpha   90.00
_cell.angle_beta   90.00
_cell.angle_gamma   90.00
#
_symmetry.space_group_name_H-M   'P 1'
#
loop_
_entity.id
_entity.type
_entity.pdbx_description
1 polymer ?
#
loop_
_entity_poly.entity_id
_entity_poly.type
_entity_poly.pdbx_seq_one_letter_code
_entity_poly.pdbx_strand_id
1 'polypeptide(L)'
;MPEQVTIIECPRDAFQGLPQFIPTETKIDYLLSLMEAGFSHIDFGSFVSPRAVPQMQDTQQVLDALRPYLKETYLIAIIPNLKGLERVIQAGGIRCAGYPLSISSTFQQRNLHQDLEQSWKVVDDLVARAREARIDLVVYLSMAFGNPYGEAWSADRVITFVDKLAQKGIQQISLSDTVGLAKAQEVHDVFVACLKKFPEVHFGVHLHSRPERWEQPVLAAYEAGCRRFDGALYGIGGCPFAEDELVGNIPTERVVHRFNQMGITTGLNESAIQKPLAKAREILERFGKDGRME
;
A
#
# COMPACT_ATOMS: atom_id res chain seq x y z
N MET A 1 18.89 -12.99 -15.32
CA MET A 1 17.41 -13.01 -15.48
C MET A 1 16.97 -11.58 -15.73
N PRO A 2 15.94 -11.30 -16.54
CA PRO A 2 15.42 -9.95 -16.67
C PRO A 2 15.02 -9.42 -15.29
N GLU A 3 15.26 -8.14 -15.07
CA GLU A 3 14.96 -7.47 -13.81
C GLU A 3 13.43 -7.39 -13.65
N GLN A 4 12.91 -8.08 -12.63
CA GLN A 4 11.47 -8.18 -12.37
C GLN A 4 11.08 -7.21 -11.26
N VAL A 5 10.00 -6.46 -11.50
CA VAL A 5 9.37 -5.57 -10.54
C VAL A 5 8.03 -6.14 -10.13
N THR A 6 7.74 -6.09 -8.83
CA THR A 6 6.43 -6.43 -8.28
C THR A 6 5.57 -5.17 -8.16
N ILE A 7 4.40 -5.21 -8.80
CA ILE A 7 3.36 -4.19 -8.66
C ILE A 7 2.32 -4.68 -7.65
N ILE A 8 2.04 -3.87 -6.65
CA ILE A 8 0.97 -4.08 -5.68
C ILE A 8 -0.17 -3.14 -6.04
N GLU A 9 -1.29 -3.71 -6.46
CA GLU A 9 -2.51 -2.92 -6.66
C GLU A 9 -3.21 -2.75 -5.31
N CYS A 10 -3.61 -1.52 -5.00
CA CYS A 10 -4.17 -1.13 -3.70
C CYS A 10 -5.66 -0.74 -3.73
N PRO A 11 -6.60 -1.64 -4.11
CA PRO A 11 -8.03 -1.38 -4.09
C PRO A 11 -8.54 -0.92 -2.73
N ARG A 12 -8.06 -1.52 -1.64
CA ARG A 12 -8.45 -1.14 -0.28
C ARG A 12 -8.21 0.34 -0.02
N ASP A 13 -7.04 0.82 -0.37
CA ASP A 13 -6.63 2.20 -0.15
C ASP A 13 -7.44 3.17 -1.03
N ALA A 14 -7.69 2.80 -2.29
CA ALA A 14 -8.57 3.54 -3.19
C ALA A 14 -10.01 3.62 -2.66
N PHE A 15 -10.56 2.49 -2.24
CA PHE A 15 -11.96 2.38 -1.84
C PHE A 15 -12.27 3.14 -0.54
N GLN A 16 -11.34 3.14 0.42
CA GLN A 16 -11.55 3.73 1.74
C GLN A 16 -11.96 5.22 1.68
N GLY A 17 -11.54 5.95 0.65
CA GLY A 17 -11.89 7.36 0.45
C GLY A 17 -13.23 7.61 -0.26
N LEU A 18 -13.90 6.57 -0.77
CA LEU A 18 -15.14 6.73 -1.53
C LEU A 18 -16.33 7.00 -0.60
N PRO A 19 -17.20 7.95 -0.94
CA PRO A 19 -18.31 8.36 -0.07
C PRO A 19 -19.42 7.31 0.06
N GLN A 20 -19.62 6.48 -0.97
CA GLN A 20 -20.67 5.47 -1.00
C GLN A 20 -20.09 4.07 -0.80
N PHE A 21 -20.80 3.26 -0.02
CA PHE A 21 -20.41 1.86 0.16
C PHE A 21 -20.46 1.12 -1.18
N ILE A 22 -19.34 0.55 -1.60
CA ILE A 22 -19.29 -0.31 -2.79
C ILE A 22 -19.91 -1.66 -2.39
N PRO A 23 -20.93 -2.16 -3.11
CA PRO A 23 -21.50 -3.49 -2.85
C PRO A 23 -20.45 -4.59 -2.89
N THR A 24 -20.56 -5.58 -2.00
CA THR A 24 -19.61 -6.69 -1.88
C THR A 24 -19.32 -7.37 -3.23
N GLU A 25 -20.37 -7.67 -3.99
CA GLU A 25 -20.24 -8.33 -5.32
C GLU A 25 -19.44 -7.49 -6.31
N THR A 26 -19.57 -6.17 -6.26
CA THR A 26 -18.78 -5.26 -7.09
C THR A 26 -17.30 -5.27 -6.69
N LYS A 27 -16.99 -5.34 -5.38
CA LYS A 27 -15.59 -5.51 -4.92
C LYS A 27 -15.02 -6.84 -5.37
N ILE A 28 -15.79 -7.93 -5.22
CA ILE A 28 -15.38 -9.28 -5.62
C ILE A 28 -15.06 -9.33 -7.12
N ASP A 29 -15.98 -8.84 -7.95
CA ASP A 29 -15.83 -8.83 -9.41
C ASP A 29 -14.63 -7.97 -9.87
N TYR A 30 -14.36 -6.85 -9.20
CA TYR A 30 -13.14 -6.07 -9.44
C TYR A 30 -11.87 -6.83 -9.05
N LEU A 31 -11.81 -7.38 -7.83
CA LEU A 31 -10.64 -8.10 -7.32
C LEU A 31 -10.34 -9.37 -8.14
N LEU A 32 -11.36 -10.09 -8.60
CA LEU A 32 -11.19 -11.21 -9.53
C LEU A 32 -10.60 -10.76 -10.86
N SER A 33 -11.03 -9.61 -11.40
CA SER A 33 -10.44 -9.08 -12.64
C SER A 33 -8.96 -8.74 -12.50
N LEU A 34 -8.53 -8.29 -11.31
CA LEU A 34 -7.12 -8.05 -11.02
C LEU A 34 -6.33 -9.37 -10.98
N MET A 35 -6.87 -10.40 -10.33
CA MET A 35 -6.26 -11.73 -10.33
C MET A 35 -6.12 -12.30 -11.74
N GLU A 36 -7.18 -12.18 -12.56
CA GLU A 36 -7.18 -12.60 -13.97
C GLU A 36 -6.18 -11.81 -14.83
N ALA A 37 -5.98 -10.53 -14.52
CA ALA A 37 -4.99 -9.69 -15.21
C ALA A 37 -3.54 -10.05 -14.86
N GLY A 38 -3.32 -10.88 -13.83
CA GLY A 38 -2.00 -11.34 -13.42
C GLY A 38 -1.37 -10.55 -12.28
N PHE A 39 -2.15 -9.75 -11.52
CA PHE A 39 -1.63 -9.10 -10.32
C PHE A 39 -1.24 -10.17 -9.28
N SER A 40 0.06 -10.23 -9.00
CA SER A 40 0.62 -11.18 -8.02
C SER A 40 0.35 -10.77 -6.58
N HIS A 41 0.07 -9.50 -6.32
CA HIS A 41 -0.21 -8.98 -4.99
C HIS A 41 -1.30 -7.92 -5.04
N ILE A 42 -2.24 -7.99 -4.09
CA ILE A 42 -3.37 -7.07 -4.01
C ILE A 42 -3.61 -6.70 -2.54
N ASP A 43 -3.56 -5.40 -2.22
CA ASP A 43 -4.09 -4.85 -0.97
C ASP A 43 -5.62 -4.78 -1.07
N PHE A 44 -6.25 -5.90 -0.73
CA PHE A 44 -7.65 -6.17 -1.06
C PHE A 44 -8.63 -5.70 0.02
N GLY A 45 -8.18 -5.54 1.26
CA GLY A 45 -9.08 -5.31 2.38
C GLY A 45 -8.38 -5.01 3.70
N SER A 46 -9.19 -4.77 4.73
CA SER A 46 -8.69 -4.39 6.06
C SER A 46 -9.55 -4.99 7.17
N PHE A 47 -8.91 -5.52 8.22
CA PHE A 47 -9.59 -6.01 9.43
C PHE A 47 -9.68 -4.93 10.51
N VAL A 48 -9.84 -3.69 10.08
CA VAL A 48 -10.15 -2.51 10.90
C VAL A 48 -11.59 -2.54 11.40
N SER A 49 -11.92 -1.69 12.37
CA SER A 49 -13.30 -1.50 12.81
C SER A 49 -14.17 -0.99 11.67
N PRO A 50 -15.32 -1.63 11.36
CA PRO A 50 -16.31 -1.12 10.39
C PRO A 50 -16.81 0.29 10.73
N ARG A 51 -16.77 0.67 12.00
CA ARG A 51 -17.11 2.04 12.42
C ARG A 51 -16.06 3.06 11.97
N ALA A 52 -14.79 2.68 11.95
CA ALA A 52 -13.70 3.56 11.55
C ALA A 52 -13.56 3.62 10.02
N VAL A 53 -13.72 2.48 9.35
CA VAL A 53 -13.69 2.38 7.88
C VAL A 53 -14.89 1.53 7.40
N PRO A 54 -16.07 2.14 7.19
CA PRO A 54 -17.28 1.43 6.76
C PRO A 54 -17.10 0.65 5.46
N GLN A 55 -16.24 1.16 4.58
CA GLN A 55 -15.93 0.53 3.30
C GLN A 55 -15.34 -0.88 3.45
N MET A 56 -14.74 -1.21 4.59
CA MET A 56 -14.05 -2.48 4.85
C MET A 56 -14.88 -3.47 5.67
N GLN A 57 -16.16 -3.16 5.93
CA GLN A 57 -17.03 -3.97 6.79
C GLN A 57 -17.27 -5.41 6.28
N ASP A 58 -17.12 -5.63 4.98
CA ASP A 58 -17.38 -6.89 4.25
C ASP A 58 -16.10 -7.64 3.87
N THR A 59 -14.93 -7.25 4.40
CA THR A 59 -13.62 -7.85 4.06
C THR A 59 -13.62 -9.37 4.18
N GLN A 60 -14.28 -9.94 5.21
CA GLN A 60 -14.39 -11.39 5.37
C GLN A 60 -15.21 -12.05 4.25
N GLN A 61 -16.35 -11.45 3.88
CA GLN A 61 -17.21 -11.96 2.81
C GLN A 61 -16.49 -11.92 1.46
N VAL A 62 -15.74 -10.85 1.19
CA VAL A 62 -14.89 -10.72 0.00
C VAL A 62 -13.82 -11.81 -0.01
N LEU A 63 -13.10 -12.03 1.09
CA LEU A 63 -12.08 -13.07 1.18
C LEU A 63 -12.65 -14.46 0.90
N ASP A 64 -13.82 -14.79 1.46
CA ASP A 64 -14.44 -16.09 1.28
C ASP A 64 -14.82 -16.35 -0.18
N ALA A 65 -15.29 -15.33 -0.89
CA ALA A 65 -15.58 -15.41 -2.33
C ALA A 65 -14.31 -15.52 -3.20
N LEU A 66 -13.21 -14.87 -2.80
CA LEU A 66 -11.94 -14.93 -3.52
C LEU A 66 -11.16 -16.24 -3.29
N ARG A 67 -11.42 -16.93 -2.18
CA ARG A 67 -10.68 -18.12 -1.73
C ARG A 67 -10.43 -19.19 -2.80
N PRO A 68 -11.41 -19.55 -3.67
CA PRO A 68 -11.20 -20.54 -4.72
C PRO A 68 -10.21 -20.09 -5.82
N TYR A 69 -9.89 -18.80 -5.90
CA TYR A 69 -9.11 -18.17 -6.97
C TYR A 69 -7.70 -17.74 -6.52
N LEU A 70 -7.34 -17.91 -5.24
CA LEU A 70 -6.08 -17.44 -4.62
C LEU A 70 -4.79 -18.14 -5.10
N LYS A 71 -4.76 -18.76 -6.28
CA LYS A 71 -3.67 -19.64 -6.74
C LYS A 71 -2.28 -19.02 -6.53
N GLU A 72 -1.99 -17.94 -7.26
CA GLU A 72 -0.68 -17.28 -7.28
C GLU A 72 -0.74 -15.84 -6.73
N THR A 73 -1.93 -15.35 -6.38
CA THR A 73 -2.12 -13.97 -5.90
C THR A 73 -2.05 -13.89 -4.39
N TYR A 74 -1.13 -13.07 -3.89
CA TYR A 74 -0.97 -12.73 -2.48
C TYR A 74 -1.92 -11.60 -2.10
N LEU A 75 -2.87 -11.93 -1.23
CA LEU A 75 -3.73 -10.94 -0.61
C LEU A 75 -3.03 -10.30 0.59
N ILE A 76 -2.98 -8.98 0.61
CA ILE A 76 -2.49 -8.17 1.73
C ILE A 76 -3.71 -7.59 2.46
N ALA A 77 -3.80 -7.85 3.76
CA ALA A 77 -4.84 -7.25 4.60
C ALA A 77 -4.24 -6.23 5.57
N ILE A 78 -4.78 -5.00 5.60
CA ILE A 78 -4.34 -4.01 6.59
C ILE A 78 -4.90 -4.33 7.97
N ILE A 79 -4.03 -4.21 8.97
CA ILE A 79 -4.32 -4.45 10.38
C ILE A 79 -3.91 -3.23 11.21
N PRO A 80 -4.82 -2.60 11.97
CA PRO A 80 -4.44 -1.44 12.80
C PRO A 80 -3.82 -1.84 14.15
N ASN A 81 -3.90 -3.11 14.55
CA ASN A 81 -3.44 -3.64 15.84
C ASN A 81 -3.47 -5.17 15.87
N LEU A 82 -3.04 -5.76 17.00
CA LEU A 82 -3.04 -7.21 17.24
C LEU A 82 -4.41 -7.87 17.04
N LYS A 83 -5.52 -7.22 17.41
CA LYS A 83 -6.87 -7.78 17.15
C LYS A 83 -7.18 -7.89 15.67
N GLY A 84 -6.66 -6.98 14.85
CA GLY A 84 -6.71 -7.07 13.39
C GLY A 84 -5.96 -8.31 12.89
N LEU A 85 -4.74 -8.55 13.39
CA LEU A 85 -3.96 -9.74 13.05
C LEU A 85 -4.68 -11.03 13.48
N GLU A 86 -5.27 -11.08 14.68
CA GLU A 86 -6.04 -12.25 15.11
C GLU A 86 -7.21 -12.55 14.16
N ARG A 87 -7.89 -11.53 13.64
CA ARG A 87 -8.94 -11.72 12.64
C ARG A 87 -8.40 -12.26 11.33
N VAL A 88 -7.26 -11.74 10.84
CA VAL A 88 -6.57 -12.28 9.66
C VAL A 88 -6.26 -13.77 9.84
N ILE A 89 -5.75 -14.15 11.01
CA ILE A 89 -5.42 -15.55 11.33
C ILE A 89 -6.68 -16.43 11.37
N GLN A 90 -7.75 -15.95 12.02
CA GLN A 90 -9.03 -16.66 12.11
C GLN A 90 -9.70 -16.82 10.74
N ALA A 91 -9.61 -15.80 9.88
CA ALA A 91 -10.18 -15.80 8.54
C ALA A 91 -9.55 -16.90 7.66
N GLY A 92 -8.23 -17.10 7.81
CA GLY A 92 -7.44 -18.06 7.03
C GLY A 92 -7.28 -17.65 5.57
N GLY A 93 -6.24 -18.17 4.90
CA GLY A 93 -6.00 -17.91 3.47
C GLY A 93 -5.28 -16.60 3.14
N ILE A 94 -5.01 -15.74 4.14
CA ILE A 94 -4.18 -14.54 3.99
C ILE A 94 -2.76 -14.86 4.45
N ARG A 95 -1.78 -14.53 3.62
CA ARG A 95 -0.35 -14.79 3.89
C ARG A 95 0.43 -13.55 4.30
N CYS A 96 -0.10 -12.35 4.02
CA CYS A 96 0.58 -11.09 4.30
C CYS A 96 -0.39 -10.11 4.99
N ALA A 97 0.07 -9.48 6.07
CA ALA A 97 -0.67 -8.42 6.76
C ALA A 97 0.14 -7.12 6.79
N GLY A 98 -0.54 -6.01 6.52
CA GLY A 98 0.06 -4.68 6.49
C GLY A 98 -0.21 -3.88 7.76
N TYR A 99 0.82 -3.36 8.41
CA TYR A 99 0.69 -2.47 9.56
C TYR A 99 1.14 -1.05 9.21
N PRO A 100 0.28 -0.02 9.34
CA PRO A 100 0.69 1.36 9.17
C PRO A 100 1.44 1.86 10.41
N LEU A 101 2.63 2.41 10.21
CA LEU A 101 3.44 3.07 11.23
C LEU A 101 3.97 4.38 10.66
N SER A 102 3.93 5.46 11.43
CA SER A 102 4.44 6.75 10.99
C SER A 102 5.70 7.15 11.74
N ILE A 103 6.60 7.83 11.03
CA ILE A 103 7.73 8.51 11.69
C ILE A 103 7.31 9.84 12.34
N SER A 104 6.11 10.34 12.02
CA SER A 104 5.51 11.54 12.61
C SER A 104 4.66 11.14 13.80
N SER A 105 4.95 11.71 14.98
CA SER A 105 4.16 11.46 16.20
C SER A 105 2.75 12.04 16.07
N THR A 106 2.64 13.19 15.40
CA THR A 106 1.36 13.87 15.16
C THR A 106 0.48 13.05 14.23
N PHE A 107 1.03 12.54 13.13
CA PHE A 107 0.29 11.68 12.22
C PHE A 107 -0.08 10.34 12.86
N GLN A 108 0.84 9.72 13.63
CA GLN A 108 0.56 8.47 14.32
C GLN A 108 -0.65 8.60 15.25
N GLN A 109 -0.72 9.68 16.02
CA GLN A 109 -1.84 9.95 16.92
C GLN A 109 -3.15 10.23 16.17
N ARG A 110 -3.09 10.92 15.02
CA ARG A 110 -4.27 11.20 14.19
C ARG A 110 -4.79 9.96 13.46
N ASN A 111 -3.89 9.11 12.96
CA ASN A 111 -4.23 7.96 12.13
C ASN A 111 -4.62 6.73 12.95
N LEU A 112 -3.91 6.44 14.05
CA LEU A 112 -4.11 5.25 14.86
C LEU A 112 -4.54 5.52 16.31
N HIS A 113 -4.63 6.78 16.72
CA HIS A 113 -4.89 7.16 18.12
C HIS A 113 -3.90 6.54 19.11
N GLN A 114 -2.65 6.43 18.68
CA GLN A 114 -1.53 5.86 19.43
C GLN A 114 -0.32 6.78 19.36
N ASP A 115 0.43 6.84 20.45
CA ASP A 115 1.77 7.42 20.41
C ASP A 115 2.79 6.43 19.83
N LEU A 116 4.02 6.90 19.58
CA LEU A 116 5.07 6.06 19.01
C LEU A 116 5.50 4.92 19.95
N GLU A 117 5.52 5.14 21.27
CA GLU A 117 5.94 4.12 22.24
C GLU A 117 4.95 2.94 22.27
N GLN A 118 3.65 3.25 22.28
CA GLN A 118 2.57 2.28 22.16
C GLN A 118 2.66 1.54 20.83
N SER A 119 2.91 2.25 19.73
CA SER A 119 3.04 1.66 18.39
C SER A 119 4.21 0.68 18.33
N TRP A 120 5.33 0.98 18.99
CA TRP A 120 6.47 0.04 19.08
C TRP A 120 6.14 -1.25 19.86
N LYS A 121 5.34 -1.16 20.92
CA LYS A 121 4.84 -2.34 21.66
C LYS A 121 3.93 -3.18 20.77
N VAL A 122 3.04 -2.53 20.00
CA VAL A 122 2.20 -3.22 19.02
C VAL A 122 3.05 -3.93 17.96
N VAL A 123 4.13 -3.31 17.47
CA VAL A 123 5.04 -3.98 16.52
C VAL A 123 5.64 -5.24 17.14
N ASP A 124 6.08 -5.21 18.41
CA ASP A 124 6.61 -6.41 19.09
C ASP A 124 5.58 -7.54 19.18
N ASP A 125 4.34 -7.21 19.58
CA ASP A 125 3.24 -8.17 19.67
C ASP A 125 2.89 -8.75 18.29
N LEU A 126 2.84 -7.90 17.26
CA LEU A 126 2.54 -8.31 15.89
C LEU A 126 3.61 -9.27 15.36
N VAL A 127 4.90 -8.94 15.53
CA VAL A 127 5.99 -9.81 15.07
C VAL A 127 5.91 -11.18 15.74
N ALA A 128 5.75 -11.22 17.06
CA ALA A 128 5.66 -12.48 17.79
C ALA A 128 4.51 -13.34 17.27
N ARG A 129 3.31 -12.75 17.18
CA ARG A 129 2.11 -13.46 16.79
C ARG A 129 2.09 -13.87 15.31
N ALA A 130 2.57 -13.01 14.42
CA ALA A 130 2.62 -13.30 12.99
C ALA A 130 3.61 -14.44 12.69
N ARG A 131 4.74 -14.50 13.42
CA ARG A 131 5.70 -15.62 13.32
C ARG A 131 5.06 -16.95 13.70
N GLU A 132 4.31 -17.00 14.81
CA GLU A 132 3.60 -18.21 15.23
C GLU A 132 2.57 -18.66 14.19
N ALA A 133 1.87 -17.70 13.58
CA ALA A 133 0.85 -17.96 12.55
C ALA A 133 1.41 -18.17 11.14
N ARG A 134 2.71 -17.95 10.92
CA ARG A 134 3.36 -17.93 9.59
C ARG A 134 2.70 -16.94 8.63
N ILE A 135 2.42 -15.74 9.13
CA ILE A 135 1.96 -14.60 8.34
C ILE A 135 3.12 -13.64 8.16
N ASP A 136 3.36 -13.23 6.92
CA ASP A 136 4.32 -12.18 6.60
C ASP A 136 3.78 -10.82 7.03
N LEU A 137 4.66 -9.96 7.55
CA LEU A 137 4.32 -8.60 7.92
C LEU A 137 5.02 -7.61 7.01
N VAL A 138 4.24 -6.71 6.41
CA VAL A 138 4.74 -5.50 5.77
C VAL A 138 4.40 -4.29 6.63
N VAL A 139 5.40 -3.47 6.91
CA VAL A 139 5.17 -2.17 7.58
C VAL A 139 5.13 -1.07 6.54
N TYR A 140 4.00 -0.36 6.49
CA TYR A 140 3.86 0.85 5.69
C TYR A 140 4.33 2.04 6.51
N LEU A 141 5.54 2.52 6.22
CA LEU A 141 6.20 3.59 6.98
C LEU A 141 5.79 4.95 6.43
N SER A 142 4.73 5.53 6.99
CA SER A 142 4.21 6.85 6.64
C SER A 142 5.18 7.99 6.93
N MET A 143 5.01 9.09 6.19
CA MET A 143 5.84 10.30 6.26
C MET A 143 7.32 10.03 5.94
N ALA A 144 7.61 9.03 5.10
CA ALA A 144 8.98 8.70 4.70
C ALA A 144 9.63 9.81 3.85
N PHE A 145 8.84 10.64 3.18
CA PHE A 145 9.32 11.66 2.23
C PHE A 145 8.72 13.05 2.50
N GLY A 146 8.73 13.47 3.76
CA GLY A 146 8.24 14.78 4.21
C GLY A 146 7.23 14.68 5.35
N ASN A 147 6.98 15.82 6.00
CA ASN A 147 6.02 15.92 7.10
C ASN A 147 5.33 17.30 7.10
N PRO A 148 4.00 17.37 6.91
CA PRO A 148 3.27 18.64 6.87
C PRO A 148 2.96 19.20 8.26
N TYR A 149 3.22 18.48 9.35
CA TYR A 149 2.83 18.87 10.71
C TYR A 149 3.88 19.71 11.46
N GLY A 150 4.90 20.20 10.76
CA GLY A 150 5.95 21.05 11.34
C GLY A 150 6.99 20.31 12.20
N GLU A 151 6.86 19.00 12.39
CA GLU A 151 7.95 18.21 12.98
C GLU A 151 9.10 18.09 11.98
N ALA A 152 10.34 18.14 12.48
CA ALA A 152 11.52 18.00 11.63
C ALA A 152 11.54 16.63 10.92
N TRP A 153 11.79 16.67 9.62
CA TRP A 153 11.98 15.49 8.78
C TRP A 153 13.44 15.42 8.30
N SER A 154 14.00 14.22 8.27
CA SER A 154 15.31 13.94 7.68
C SER A 154 15.40 12.48 7.22
N ALA A 155 16.24 12.19 6.23
CA ALA A 155 16.54 10.83 5.80
C ALA A 155 17.06 9.97 6.98
N ASP A 156 17.90 10.53 7.86
CA ASP A 156 18.39 9.84 9.06
C ASP A 156 17.26 9.39 10.00
N ARG A 157 16.18 10.19 10.10
CA ARG A 157 15.01 9.80 10.88
C ARG A 157 14.32 8.58 10.27
N VAL A 158 14.16 8.56 8.95
CA VAL A 158 13.60 7.40 8.22
C VAL A 158 14.47 6.16 8.48
N ILE A 159 15.78 6.29 8.29
CA ILE A 159 16.77 5.22 8.48
C ILE A 159 16.75 4.70 9.93
N THR A 160 16.55 5.57 10.92
CA THR A 160 16.44 5.18 12.33
C THR A 160 15.19 4.33 12.60
N PHE A 161 14.05 4.68 11.99
CA PHE A 161 12.84 3.87 12.09
C PHE A 161 13.00 2.53 11.38
N VAL A 162 13.60 2.51 10.20
CA VAL A 162 13.92 1.28 9.45
C VAL A 162 14.84 0.38 10.27
N ASP A 163 15.90 0.92 10.86
CA ASP A 163 16.82 0.17 11.74
C ASP A 163 16.08 -0.51 12.89
N LYS A 164 15.20 0.24 13.57
CA LYS A 164 14.41 -0.30 14.69
C LYS A 164 13.41 -1.36 14.24
N LEU A 165 12.81 -1.22 13.05
CA LEU A 165 11.92 -2.23 12.47
C LEU A 165 12.69 -3.51 12.11
N ALA A 166 13.86 -3.37 11.47
CA ALA A 166 14.73 -4.47 11.11
C ALA A 166 15.21 -5.25 12.35
N GLN A 167 15.64 -4.55 13.41
CA GLN A 167 16.02 -5.15 14.69
C GLN A 167 14.88 -5.91 15.37
N LYS A 168 13.62 -5.49 15.16
CA LYS A 168 12.43 -6.20 15.62
C LYS A 168 12.06 -7.39 14.73
N GLY A 169 12.76 -7.61 13.62
CA GLY A 169 12.54 -8.74 12.71
C GLY A 169 11.50 -8.48 11.62
N ILE A 170 11.14 -7.22 11.35
CA ILE A 170 10.35 -6.86 10.17
C ILE A 170 11.26 -6.96 8.93
N GLN A 171 10.82 -7.75 7.95
CA GLN A 171 11.58 -8.02 6.72
C GLN A 171 10.97 -7.35 5.49
N GLN A 172 9.78 -6.78 5.58
CA GLN A 172 9.14 -6.04 4.49
C GLN A 172 8.74 -4.64 4.97
N ILE A 173 9.23 -3.62 4.30
CA ILE A 173 8.94 -2.22 4.64
C ILE A 173 8.59 -1.47 3.36
N SER A 174 7.38 -0.92 3.28
CA SER A 174 6.99 0.01 2.22
C SER A 174 7.20 1.45 2.71
N LEU A 175 8.13 2.18 2.10
CA LEU A 175 8.38 3.59 2.43
C LEU A 175 7.32 4.45 1.76
N SER A 176 6.54 5.20 2.55
CA SER A 176 5.34 5.86 2.05
C SER A 176 5.44 7.38 2.01
N ASP A 177 5.18 7.98 0.84
CA ASP A 177 4.85 9.40 0.71
C ASP A 177 3.36 9.58 0.94
N THR A 178 3.00 9.92 2.16
CA THR A 178 1.60 9.98 2.57
C THR A 178 0.86 11.20 2.04
N VAL A 179 1.57 12.28 1.71
CA VAL A 179 0.96 13.58 1.37
C VAL A 179 1.45 14.17 0.05
N GLY A 180 2.21 13.41 -0.74
CA GLY A 180 2.61 13.81 -2.09
C GLY A 180 3.72 14.87 -2.12
N LEU A 181 4.63 14.84 -1.12
CA LEU A 181 5.73 15.81 -0.99
C LEU A 181 7.06 15.29 -1.54
N ALA A 182 7.13 14.01 -1.93
CA ALA A 182 8.36 13.36 -2.33
C ALA A 182 9.01 14.03 -3.53
N LYS A 183 10.30 14.37 -3.39
CA LYS A 183 11.16 14.73 -4.51
C LYS A 183 11.98 13.53 -4.95
N ALA A 184 12.21 13.41 -6.25
CA ALA A 184 12.96 12.30 -6.85
C ALA A 184 14.33 12.08 -6.15
N GLN A 185 15.10 13.13 -5.90
CA GLN A 185 16.40 13.02 -5.23
C GLN A 185 16.28 12.48 -3.80
N GLU A 186 15.30 12.98 -3.03
CA GLU A 186 15.06 12.52 -1.65
C GLU A 186 14.66 11.03 -1.63
N VAL A 187 13.82 10.61 -2.58
CA VAL A 187 13.46 9.19 -2.75
C VAL A 187 14.69 8.34 -3.06
N HIS A 188 15.47 8.73 -4.07
CA HIS A 188 16.68 8.03 -4.46
C HIS A 188 17.65 7.85 -3.28
N ASP A 189 17.97 8.94 -2.58
CA ASP A 189 18.99 8.92 -1.51
C ASP A 189 18.57 8.08 -0.31
N VAL A 190 17.28 8.14 0.07
CA VAL A 190 16.73 7.29 1.14
C VAL A 190 16.79 5.82 0.75
N PHE A 191 16.42 5.45 -0.49
CA PHE A 191 16.49 4.06 -0.95
C PHE A 191 17.93 3.55 -1.03
N VAL A 192 18.86 4.32 -1.58
CA VAL A 192 20.29 3.95 -1.61
C VAL A 192 20.82 3.69 -0.20
N ALA A 193 20.49 4.56 0.75
CA ALA A 193 20.92 4.40 2.14
C ALA A 193 20.30 3.16 2.79
N CYS A 194 19.00 2.94 2.62
CA CYS A 194 18.27 1.82 3.21
C CYS A 194 18.74 0.48 2.64
N LEU A 195 18.79 0.34 1.31
CA LEU A 195 19.20 -0.90 0.64
C LEU A 195 20.66 -1.27 0.95
N LYS A 196 21.55 -0.27 1.08
CA LYS A 196 22.94 -0.50 1.48
C LYS A 196 23.07 -0.94 2.93
N LYS A 197 22.28 -0.36 3.85
CA LYS A 197 22.39 -0.58 5.29
C LYS A 197 21.65 -1.83 5.76
N PHE A 198 20.56 -2.21 5.09
CA PHE A 198 19.66 -3.30 5.48
C PHE A 198 19.40 -4.25 4.30
N PRO A 199 20.43 -4.97 3.81
CA PRO A 199 20.30 -5.86 2.64
C PRO A 199 19.31 -7.02 2.83
N GLU A 200 18.96 -7.35 4.07
CA GLU A 200 17.98 -8.37 4.44
C GLU A 200 16.53 -7.89 4.40
N VAL A 201 16.28 -6.57 4.29
CA VAL A 201 14.95 -5.99 4.26
C VAL A 201 14.49 -5.81 2.81
N HIS A 202 13.32 -6.36 2.49
CA HIS A 202 12.65 -6.13 1.22
C HIS A 202 11.91 -4.80 1.26
N PHE A 203 12.48 -3.79 0.60
CA PHE A 203 11.86 -2.48 0.50
C PHE A 203 10.87 -2.39 -0.66
N GLY A 204 9.75 -1.74 -0.40
CA GLY A 204 8.83 -1.22 -1.41
C GLY A 204 8.63 0.28 -1.26
N VAL A 205 7.94 0.87 -2.23
CA VAL A 205 7.55 2.28 -2.20
C VAL A 205 6.05 2.43 -2.40
N HIS A 206 5.43 3.29 -1.59
CA HIS A 206 4.04 3.71 -1.73
C HIS A 206 4.02 5.22 -1.89
N LEU A 207 3.80 5.72 -3.11
CA LEU A 207 3.88 7.15 -3.38
C LEU A 207 2.47 7.70 -3.58
N HIS A 208 2.22 8.86 -2.99
CA HIS A 208 1.15 9.72 -3.45
C HIS A 208 1.73 10.81 -4.34
N SER A 209 0.93 11.27 -5.30
CA SER A 209 1.32 12.36 -6.19
C SER A 209 0.11 12.95 -6.87
N ARG A 210 0.28 14.16 -7.43
CA ARG A 210 -0.64 14.63 -8.46
C ARG A 210 -0.44 13.87 -9.77
N PRO A 211 -1.45 13.77 -10.64
CA PRO A 211 -1.39 13.02 -11.89
C PRO A 211 -0.25 13.42 -12.85
N GLU A 212 0.29 14.63 -12.74
CA GLU A 212 1.37 15.14 -13.57
C GLU A 212 2.78 14.94 -12.97
N ARG A 213 2.90 14.43 -11.74
CA ARG A 213 4.19 14.35 -11.00
C ARG A 213 4.61 12.95 -10.52
N TRP A 214 3.82 11.93 -10.81
CA TRP A 214 4.06 10.55 -10.34
C TRP A 214 5.38 9.92 -10.86
N GLU A 215 5.82 10.27 -12.06
CA GLU A 215 6.85 9.51 -12.77
C GLU A 215 8.25 9.65 -12.15
N GLN A 216 8.69 10.88 -11.86
CA GLN A 216 10.07 11.11 -11.42
C GLN A 216 10.40 10.39 -10.09
N PRO A 217 9.53 10.45 -9.04
CA PRO A 217 9.79 9.72 -7.80
C PRO A 217 9.76 8.19 -7.97
N VAL A 218 8.92 7.66 -8.87
CA VAL A 218 8.88 6.22 -9.20
C VAL A 218 10.18 5.77 -9.85
N LEU A 219 10.65 6.50 -10.86
CA LEU A 219 11.91 6.18 -11.54
C LEU A 219 13.11 6.30 -10.60
N ALA A 220 13.13 7.32 -9.73
CA ALA A 220 14.17 7.49 -8.72
C ALA A 220 14.25 6.30 -7.74
N ALA A 221 13.11 5.79 -7.27
CA ALA A 221 13.07 4.59 -6.44
C ALA A 221 13.58 3.35 -7.22
N TYR A 222 13.18 3.20 -8.48
CA TYR A 222 13.64 2.10 -9.34
C TYR A 222 15.16 2.14 -9.55
N GLU A 223 15.71 3.29 -9.93
CA GLU A 223 17.14 3.51 -10.15
C GLU A 223 17.96 3.25 -8.89
N ALA A 224 17.42 3.60 -7.70
CA ALA A 224 18.04 3.32 -6.42
C ALA A 224 18.01 1.83 -6.01
N GLY A 225 17.27 0.98 -6.72
CA GLY A 225 17.20 -0.46 -6.50
C GLY A 225 15.87 -0.99 -5.95
N CYS A 226 14.83 -0.16 -5.81
CA CYS A 226 13.50 -0.61 -5.39
C CYS A 226 12.85 -1.50 -6.46
N ARG A 227 12.28 -2.64 -6.06
CA ARG A 227 11.61 -3.58 -6.98
C ARG A 227 10.16 -3.89 -6.59
N ARG A 228 9.59 -3.14 -5.63
CA ARG A 228 8.20 -3.30 -5.18
C ARG A 228 7.50 -1.94 -5.15
N PHE A 229 6.45 -1.77 -5.95
CA PHE A 229 5.76 -0.48 -6.11
C PHE A 229 4.28 -0.65 -5.83
N ASP A 230 3.77 0.19 -4.92
CA ASP A 230 2.37 0.24 -4.55
C ASP A 230 1.68 1.35 -5.35
N GLY A 231 0.54 1.03 -5.95
CA GLY A 231 -0.27 1.97 -6.72
C GLY A 231 -1.74 1.60 -6.69
N ALA A 232 -2.58 2.47 -7.24
CA ALA A 232 -3.98 2.17 -7.49
C ALA A 232 -4.34 2.57 -8.91
N LEU A 233 -5.19 1.79 -9.59
CA LEU A 233 -5.69 2.17 -10.91
C LEU A 233 -6.36 3.54 -10.87
N TYR A 234 -6.08 4.37 -11.88
CA TYR A 234 -6.43 5.79 -11.96
C TYR A 234 -5.80 6.70 -10.89
N GLY A 235 -4.93 6.17 -10.02
CA GLY A 235 -4.25 6.95 -8.98
C GLY A 235 -5.17 7.41 -7.85
N ILE A 236 -6.23 6.65 -7.57
CA ILE A 236 -7.31 7.12 -6.70
C ILE A 236 -7.10 6.69 -5.26
N GLY A 237 -7.71 7.45 -4.35
CA GLY A 237 -7.60 7.30 -2.91
C GLY A 237 -6.43 8.11 -2.40
N GLY A 238 -5.81 7.59 -1.35
CA GLY A 238 -4.73 8.27 -0.65
C GLY A 238 -5.18 8.85 0.68
N CYS A 239 -4.39 9.79 1.19
CA CYS A 239 -4.52 10.21 2.58
C CYS A 239 -5.62 11.28 2.75
N PRO A 240 -6.63 11.07 3.63
CA PRO A 240 -7.63 12.11 3.93
C PRO A 240 -7.04 13.35 4.62
N PHE A 241 -5.78 13.25 5.06
CA PHE A 241 -5.03 14.34 5.67
C PHE A 241 -4.12 15.08 4.68
N ALA A 242 -4.14 14.71 3.39
CA ALA A 242 -3.56 15.56 2.35
C ALA A 242 -4.44 16.79 2.18
N GLU A 243 -3.84 17.98 2.18
CA GLU A 243 -4.56 19.25 1.99
C GLU A 243 -4.91 19.50 0.50
N ASP A 244 -4.47 18.61 -0.38
CA ASP A 244 -4.57 18.73 -1.84
C ASP A 244 -5.45 17.61 -2.40
N GLU A 245 -6.65 17.95 -2.88
CA GLU A 245 -7.62 16.99 -3.39
C GLU A 245 -7.16 16.25 -4.65
N LEU A 246 -6.16 16.79 -5.37
CA LEU A 246 -5.57 16.16 -6.55
C LEU A 246 -4.45 15.17 -6.21
N VAL A 247 -4.03 15.10 -4.95
CA VAL A 247 -3.02 14.14 -4.50
C VAL A 247 -3.71 12.84 -4.12
N GLY A 248 -3.38 11.78 -4.85
CA GLY A 248 -3.81 10.42 -4.55
C GLY A 248 -2.68 9.43 -4.75
N ASN A 249 -3.03 8.14 -4.84
CA ASN A 249 -2.08 7.08 -5.18
C ASN A 249 -1.42 7.33 -6.55
N ILE A 250 -0.24 6.74 -6.78
CA ILE A 250 0.29 6.70 -8.15
C ILE A 250 -0.58 5.80 -9.05
N PRO A 251 -0.83 6.20 -10.31
CA PRO A 251 -1.66 5.44 -11.24
C PRO A 251 -0.95 4.17 -11.73
N THR A 252 -1.39 3.01 -11.25
CA THR A 252 -0.80 1.70 -11.55
C THR A 252 -0.65 1.47 -13.06
N GLU A 253 -1.65 1.83 -13.86
CA GLU A 253 -1.62 1.62 -15.30
C GLU A 253 -0.52 2.43 -15.99
N ARG A 254 -0.20 3.63 -15.48
CA ARG A 254 0.88 4.45 -16.04
C ARG A 254 2.25 3.93 -15.62
N VAL A 255 2.38 3.46 -14.39
CA VAL A 255 3.61 2.80 -13.90
C VAL A 255 3.91 1.56 -14.74
N VAL A 256 2.91 0.69 -14.93
CA VAL A 256 3.07 -0.52 -15.76
C VAL A 256 3.41 -0.16 -17.21
N HIS A 257 2.70 0.80 -17.81
CA HIS A 257 3.00 1.26 -19.17
C HIS A 257 4.46 1.75 -19.28
N ARG A 258 4.91 2.57 -18.32
CA ARG A 258 6.27 3.12 -18.32
C ARG A 258 7.34 2.04 -18.15
N PHE A 259 7.16 1.12 -17.22
CA PHE A 259 8.07 -0.01 -17.03
C PHE A 259 8.12 -0.92 -18.26
N ASN A 260 6.98 -1.16 -18.91
CA ASN A 260 6.94 -1.92 -20.16
C ASN A 260 7.69 -1.20 -21.30
N GLN A 261 7.55 0.14 -21.43
CA GLN A 261 8.33 0.93 -22.39
C GLN A 261 9.84 0.85 -22.14
N MET A 262 10.25 0.73 -20.89
CA MET A 262 11.65 0.57 -20.48
C MET A 262 12.16 -0.88 -20.61
N GLY A 263 11.30 -1.84 -20.98
CA GLY A 263 11.65 -3.26 -21.05
C GLY A 263 11.74 -3.95 -19.68
N ILE A 264 11.20 -3.34 -18.62
CA ILE A 264 11.17 -3.89 -17.25
C ILE A 264 10.00 -4.87 -17.13
N THR A 265 10.25 -6.05 -16.56
CA THR A 265 9.21 -7.08 -16.43
C THR A 265 8.37 -6.84 -15.19
N THR A 266 7.09 -6.53 -15.36
CA THR A 266 6.12 -6.36 -14.26
C THR A 266 5.23 -7.59 -14.05
N GLY A 267 5.22 -8.53 -15.02
CA GLY A 267 4.23 -9.60 -15.09
C GLY A 267 2.87 -9.16 -15.63
N LEU A 268 2.70 -7.88 -15.96
CA LEU A 268 1.47 -7.28 -16.47
C LEU A 268 1.69 -6.71 -17.87
N ASN A 269 0.68 -6.80 -18.73
CA ASN A 269 0.69 -6.16 -20.04
C ASN A 269 -0.52 -5.23 -20.22
N GLU A 270 -0.45 -4.34 -21.21
CA GLU A 270 -1.48 -3.31 -21.44
C GLU A 270 -2.87 -3.90 -21.72
N SER A 271 -2.93 -5.05 -22.39
CA SER A 271 -4.19 -5.73 -22.69
C SER A 271 -4.82 -6.32 -21.44
N ALA A 272 -4.02 -6.89 -20.53
CA ALA A 272 -4.51 -7.51 -19.31
C ALA A 272 -5.14 -6.49 -18.35
N ILE A 273 -4.60 -5.27 -18.30
CA ILE A 273 -5.06 -4.21 -17.39
C ILE A 273 -6.38 -3.56 -17.85
N GLN A 274 -6.81 -3.73 -19.11
CA GLN A 274 -8.02 -3.07 -19.62
C GLN A 274 -9.30 -3.46 -18.87
N LYS A 275 -9.47 -4.74 -18.53
CA LYS A 275 -10.67 -5.20 -17.81
C LYS A 275 -10.73 -4.62 -16.38
N PRO A 276 -9.66 -4.71 -15.57
CA PRO A 276 -9.58 -3.98 -14.31
C PRO A 276 -9.83 -2.48 -14.43
N LEU A 277 -9.23 -1.80 -15.41
CA LEU A 277 -9.44 -0.38 -15.63
C LEU A 277 -10.91 -0.04 -15.87
N ALA A 278 -11.60 -0.80 -16.73
CA ALA A 278 -13.01 -0.58 -17.00
C ALA A 278 -13.87 -0.73 -15.72
N LYS A 279 -13.58 -1.74 -14.89
CA LYS A 279 -14.28 -1.95 -13.62
C LYS A 279 -13.96 -0.88 -12.57
N ALA A 280 -12.69 -0.48 -12.46
CA ALA A 280 -12.29 0.63 -11.60
C ALA A 280 -13.06 1.90 -12.00
N ARG A 281 -13.14 2.21 -13.30
CA ARG A 281 -13.91 3.36 -13.81
C ARG A 281 -15.37 3.28 -13.40
N GLU A 282 -16.01 2.14 -13.61
CA GLU A 282 -17.42 1.93 -13.24
C GLU A 282 -17.64 2.16 -11.73
N ILE A 283 -16.74 1.66 -10.89
CA ILE A 283 -16.79 1.89 -9.44
C ILE A 283 -16.74 3.38 -9.12
N LEU A 284 -15.86 4.13 -9.77
CA LEU A 284 -15.68 5.56 -9.51
C LEU A 284 -16.86 6.39 -9.99
N GLU A 285 -17.37 6.10 -11.18
CA GLU A 285 -18.56 6.76 -11.74
C GLU A 285 -19.79 6.52 -10.86
N ARG A 286 -19.91 5.35 -10.23
CA ARG A 286 -21.08 4.99 -9.41
C ARG A 286 -20.96 5.40 -7.94
N PHE A 287 -19.77 5.31 -7.36
CA PHE A 287 -19.56 5.41 -5.91
C PHE A 287 -18.60 6.54 -5.50
N GLY A 288 -17.96 7.22 -6.45
CA GLY A 288 -17.09 8.38 -6.22
C GLY A 288 -17.85 9.66 -5.87
N LYS A 289 -17.10 10.74 -5.61
CA LYS A 289 -17.67 12.08 -5.43
C LYS A 289 -18.15 12.60 -6.80
N ASP A 290 -19.42 12.99 -6.89
CA ASP A 290 -20.07 13.61 -8.06
C ASP A 290 -20.15 12.85 -9.40
N GLY A 291 -19.86 11.53 -9.42
CA GLY A 291 -20.11 10.68 -10.58
C GLY A 291 -19.37 11.08 -11.87
N ARG A 292 -18.32 11.90 -11.74
CA ARG A 292 -17.46 12.33 -12.85
C ARG A 292 -16.00 12.23 -12.44
N MET A 293 -15.21 11.59 -13.30
CA MET A 293 -13.76 11.71 -13.25
C MET A 293 -13.40 13.06 -13.85
N GLU A 294 -12.96 14.03 -13.06
CA GLU A 294 -12.23 15.20 -13.57
C GLU A 294 -10.72 14.89 -13.65
#